data_AF-A0A6V7PK90-F1
#
_entry.id   AF-A0A6V7PK90-F1
#
_cell.length_a   1.000
_cell.length_b   1.000
_cell.length_c   1.000
_cell.angle_alpha   90.00
_cell.angle_beta   90.00
_cell.angle_gamma   90.00
#
_symmetry.space_group_name_H-M   'P 1'
#
loop_
_entity.id
_entity.type
_entity.pdbx_description
1 polymer ?
#
loop_
_entity_poly.entity_id
_entity_poly.type
_entity_poly.pdbx_seq_one_letter_code
_entity_poly.pdbx_strand_id
1 'polypeptide(L)'
;MPEPQRERMNYVLLEALRNGAEEAVRAFFPQDNADEAGGRRWRGVTVGGNSALHIAADFRHLELASLICARDSSLLVVRNAALETPVHCAARAGADRIVTLFTWEACRCEEAVLRATDREGKTALHAAAQEGHVKVAEVLMSADPGLAAIDDNNGVSPLYAAVLSGSPKLVQVLIGSHADGGDRPEASYAGPNGQTALHAAAMISLGAAMDGGVGN
;
A
#
# COMPACT_ATOMS: atom_id res chain seq x y z
N MET A 1 25.98 14.48 -7.98
CA MET A 1 24.74 14.93 -8.65
C MET A 1 23.80 15.40 -7.55
N PRO A 2 23.43 16.69 -7.48
CA PRO A 2 22.40 17.15 -6.55
C PRO A 2 21.05 16.52 -6.94
N GLU A 3 20.30 15.98 -5.98
CA GLU A 3 18.94 15.49 -6.21
C GLU A 3 18.08 16.61 -6.83
N PRO A 4 17.20 16.30 -7.81
CA PRO A 4 16.25 17.29 -8.29
C PRO A 4 15.41 17.76 -7.10
N GLN A 5 15.49 19.05 -6.79
CA GLN A 5 14.76 19.66 -5.68
C GLN A 5 13.27 19.42 -5.89
N ARG A 6 12.70 18.43 -5.19
CA ARG A 6 11.26 18.19 -5.21
C ARG A 6 10.59 19.42 -4.58
N GLU A 7 9.86 20.18 -5.39
CA GLU A 7 9.22 21.40 -4.96
C GLU A 7 8.14 21.12 -3.89
N ARG A 8 7.98 22.01 -2.92
CA ARG A 8 7.00 21.85 -1.84
C ARG A 8 5.58 21.99 -2.37
N MET A 9 4.71 21.06 -1.96
CA MET A 9 3.29 21.07 -2.30
C MET A 9 2.60 22.32 -1.76
N ASN A 10 1.74 22.92 -2.59
CA ASN A 10 0.91 24.04 -2.21
C ASN A 10 -0.05 23.65 -1.06
N TYR A 11 -0.17 24.51 -0.04
CA TYR A 11 -1.02 24.24 1.13
C TYR A 11 -2.51 24.07 0.76
N VAL A 12 -3.03 24.91 -0.14
CA VAL A 12 -4.43 24.84 -0.60
C VAL A 12 -4.68 23.53 -1.35
N LEU A 13 -3.72 23.11 -2.18
CA LEU A 13 -3.80 21.81 -2.84
C LEU A 13 -3.75 20.65 -1.83
N LEU A 14 -2.84 20.71 -0.86
CA LEU A 14 -2.74 19.71 0.20
C LEU A 14 -4.06 19.59 0.98
N GLU A 15 -4.67 20.71 1.34
CA GLU A 15 -5.97 20.72 2.03
C GLU A 15 -7.09 20.16 1.16
N ALA A 16 -7.14 20.55 -0.12
CA ALA A 16 -8.11 19.99 -1.08
C ALA A 16 -7.96 18.47 -1.25
N LEU A 17 -6.73 17.96 -1.32
CA LEU A 17 -6.45 16.52 -1.42
C LEU A 17 -6.89 15.77 -0.16
N ARG A 18 -6.65 16.32 1.03
CA ARG A 18 -7.07 15.69 2.30
C ARG A 18 -8.59 15.64 2.44
N ASN A 19 -9.26 16.70 1.98
CA ASN A 19 -10.72 16.82 2.07
C ASN A 19 -11.48 16.11 0.94
N GLY A 20 -10.80 15.52 -0.04
CA GLY A 20 -11.48 14.89 -1.16
C GLY A 20 -12.10 15.89 -2.15
N ALA A 21 -11.66 17.15 -2.14
CA ALA A 21 -12.27 18.23 -2.93
C ALA A 21 -11.83 18.18 -4.39
N GLU A 22 -12.44 17.29 -5.18
CA GLU A 22 -12.12 17.02 -6.58
C GLU A 22 -12.03 18.29 -7.44
N GLU A 23 -13.06 19.13 -7.39
CA GLU A 23 -13.12 20.35 -8.21
C GLU A 23 -12.00 21.33 -7.85
N ALA A 24 -11.67 21.44 -6.56
CA ALA A 24 -10.56 22.26 -6.11
C ALA A 24 -9.23 21.72 -6.63
N VAL A 25 -9.02 20.40 -6.61
CA VAL A 25 -7.82 19.74 -7.17
C VAL A 25 -7.74 19.91 -8.69
N ARG A 26 -8.87 19.78 -9.41
CA ARG A 26 -8.93 19.98 -10.87
C ARG A 26 -8.44 21.35 -11.31
N ALA A 27 -8.72 22.38 -10.50
CA ALA A 27 -8.27 23.74 -10.78
C ALA A 27 -6.73 23.91 -10.72
N PHE A 28 -6.00 22.96 -10.15
CA PHE A 28 -4.53 22.95 -10.13
C PHE A 28 -3.91 22.26 -11.35
N PHE A 29 -4.67 21.52 -12.16
CA PHE A 29 -4.12 20.94 -13.38
C PHE A 29 -3.94 22.01 -14.45
N PRO A 30 -2.87 21.92 -15.27
CA PRO A 30 -2.71 22.82 -16.40
C PRO A 30 -3.93 22.69 -17.33
N GLN A 31 -4.53 23.82 -17.68
CA GLN A 31 -5.52 23.86 -18.77
C GLN A 31 -4.77 23.91 -20.09
N ASP A 32 -5.33 23.33 -21.15
CA ASP A 32 -4.70 23.09 -22.46
C ASP A 32 -4.16 24.36 -23.19
N ASN A 33 -4.24 25.55 -22.57
CA ASN A 33 -3.92 26.85 -23.17
C ASN A 33 -3.15 27.84 -22.26
N ALA A 34 -2.36 27.40 -21.28
CA ALA A 34 -1.55 28.35 -20.49
C ALA A 34 -0.17 27.80 -20.07
N ASP A 35 0.85 28.39 -20.70
CA ASP A 35 2.21 28.65 -20.21
C ASP A 35 2.86 27.59 -19.31
N GLU A 36 3.80 26.85 -19.90
CA GLU A 36 4.79 26.00 -19.20
C GLU A 36 5.63 26.75 -18.15
N ALA A 37 5.49 28.09 -18.05
CA ALA A 37 6.17 28.93 -17.07
C ALA A 37 5.31 29.31 -15.85
N GLY A 38 3.99 29.03 -15.85
CA GLY A 38 3.04 29.43 -14.79
C GLY A 38 2.27 28.27 -14.15
N GLY A 39 2.64 27.02 -14.47
CA GLY A 39 1.95 25.81 -14.05
C GLY A 39 1.75 25.74 -12.53
N ARG A 40 0.49 25.80 -12.08
CA ARG A 40 0.11 25.53 -10.70
C ARG A 40 0.78 24.22 -10.27
N ARG A 41 1.72 24.30 -9.33
CA ARG A 41 2.65 23.23 -8.92
C ARG A 41 1.94 22.08 -8.22
N TRP A 42 1.17 21.30 -8.96
CA TRP A 42 0.41 20.16 -8.42
C TRP A 42 1.27 18.91 -8.22
N ARG A 43 2.44 18.86 -8.87
CA ARG A 43 3.49 17.83 -8.72
C ARG A 43 4.35 18.00 -7.46
N GLY A 44 4.11 19.02 -6.65
CA GLY A 44 4.87 19.23 -5.41
C GLY A 44 4.69 18.09 -4.42
N VAL A 45 5.60 17.97 -3.46
CA VAL A 45 5.56 16.95 -2.40
C VAL A 45 5.39 17.58 -1.02
N THR A 46 4.82 16.83 -0.08
CA THR A 46 4.77 17.26 1.32
C THR A 46 6.16 17.21 1.96
N VAL A 47 6.27 17.68 3.22
CA VAL A 47 7.52 17.55 4.01
C VAL A 47 7.95 16.09 4.16
N GLY A 48 6.99 15.15 4.21
CA GLY A 48 7.27 13.71 4.22
C GLY A 48 7.51 13.11 2.83
N GLY A 49 7.63 13.93 1.78
CA GLY A 49 7.83 13.46 0.41
C GLY A 49 6.59 12.86 -0.25
N ASN A 50 5.40 12.97 0.35
CA ASN A 50 4.16 12.45 -0.22
C ASN A 50 3.75 13.26 -1.45
N SER A 51 3.54 12.59 -2.58
CA SER A 51 2.90 13.18 -3.76
C SER A 51 1.39 13.30 -3.55
N ALA A 52 0.70 13.98 -4.48
CA ALA A 52 -0.75 14.06 -4.49
C ALA A 52 -1.42 12.67 -4.45
N LEU A 53 -0.82 11.68 -5.13
CA LEU A 53 -1.35 10.32 -5.19
C LEU A 53 -1.19 9.56 -3.87
N HIS A 54 -0.11 9.80 -3.12
CA HIS A 54 0.03 9.26 -1.75
C HIS A 54 -1.09 9.76 -0.85
N ILE A 55 -1.41 11.06 -0.92
CA ILE A 55 -2.45 11.65 -0.08
C ILE A 55 -3.83 11.12 -0.48
N ALA A 56 -4.14 11.07 -1.78
CA ALA A 56 -5.42 10.52 -2.24
C ALA A 56 -5.61 9.05 -1.80
N ALA A 57 -4.52 8.26 -1.86
CA ALA A 57 -4.49 6.87 -1.40
C ALA A 57 -4.70 6.73 0.12
N ASP A 58 -3.96 7.50 0.91
CA ASP A 58 -4.00 7.49 2.38
C ASP A 58 -5.39 7.90 2.91
N PHE A 59 -6.00 8.91 2.31
CA PHE A 59 -7.35 9.39 2.68
C PHE A 59 -8.49 8.63 1.98
N ARG A 60 -8.17 7.60 1.17
CA ARG A 60 -9.13 6.72 0.49
C ARG A 60 -10.06 7.45 -0.50
N HIS A 61 -9.60 8.53 -1.10
CA HIS A 61 -10.36 9.29 -2.11
C HIS A 61 -10.18 8.67 -3.49
N LEU A 62 -11.06 7.73 -3.84
CA LEU A 62 -10.97 6.95 -5.09
C LEU A 62 -11.05 7.84 -6.33
N GLU A 63 -11.99 8.78 -6.34
CA GLU A 63 -12.25 9.67 -7.45
C GLU A 63 -11.06 10.61 -7.68
N LEU A 64 -10.45 11.11 -6.61
CA LEU A 64 -9.20 11.86 -6.68
C LEU A 64 -8.04 11.00 -7.19
N ALA A 65 -7.89 9.77 -6.69
CA ALA A 65 -6.85 8.86 -7.14
C ALA A 65 -6.99 8.56 -8.64
N SER A 66 -8.20 8.30 -9.11
CA SER A 66 -8.52 8.09 -10.53
C SER A 66 -8.18 9.32 -11.36
N LEU A 67 -8.63 10.49 -10.92
CA LEU A 67 -8.38 11.77 -11.59
C LEU A 67 -6.87 12.06 -11.72
N ILE A 68 -6.11 11.84 -10.64
CA ILE A 68 -4.66 12.07 -10.62
C ILE A 68 -3.95 11.05 -11.52
N CYS A 69 -4.29 9.76 -11.44
CA CYS A 69 -3.72 8.72 -12.30
C CYS A 69 -3.99 8.98 -13.79
N ALA A 70 -5.22 9.40 -14.14
CA ALA A 70 -5.58 9.73 -15.51
C ALA A 70 -4.78 10.92 -16.07
N ARG A 71 -4.32 11.82 -15.19
CA ARG A 71 -3.48 12.97 -15.56
C ARG A 71 -2.00 12.62 -15.59
N ASP A 72 -1.55 11.81 -14.65
CA ASP A 72 -0.16 11.38 -14.55
C ASP A 72 -0.01 10.06 -13.80
N SER A 73 0.12 8.99 -14.56
CA SER A 73 0.40 7.66 -14.01
C SER A 73 1.83 7.51 -13.49
N SER A 74 2.77 8.39 -13.85
CA SER A 74 4.14 8.33 -13.34
C SER A 74 4.23 8.54 -11.83
N LEU A 75 3.20 9.11 -11.20
CA LEU A 75 3.12 9.25 -9.75
C LEU A 75 2.98 7.92 -9.01
N LEU A 76 2.61 6.82 -9.69
CA LEU A 76 2.50 5.48 -9.11
C LEU A 76 3.84 4.92 -8.63
N VAL A 77 4.94 5.27 -9.28
CA VAL A 77 6.30 4.81 -8.92
C VAL A 77 7.01 5.76 -7.95
N VAL A 78 6.44 6.93 -7.67
CA VAL A 78 7.07 7.92 -6.78
C VAL A 78 7.15 7.37 -5.37
N ARG A 79 8.32 7.48 -4.76
CA ARG A 79 8.57 7.10 -3.37
C ARG A 79 8.60 8.31 -2.45
N ASN A 80 7.91 8.23 -1.32
CA ASN A 80 7.96 9.26 -0.28
C ASN A 80 9.25 9.15 0.56
N ALA A 81 9.35 9.93 1.65
CA ALA A 81 10.52 9.87 2.53
C ALA A 81 10.75 8.45 3.06
N ALA A 82 9.71 7.73 3.48
CA ALA A 82 9.78 6.34 3.95
C ALA A 82 10.00 5.30 2.85
N LEU A 83 10.30 5.73 1.62
CA LEU A 83 10.42 4.90 0.41
C LEU A 83 9.12 4.20 0.00
N GLU A 84 7.99 4.60 0.57
CA GLU A 84 6.68 4.04 0.25
C GLU A 84 6.20 4.59 -1.08
N THR A 85 5.53 3.75 -1.87
CA THR A 85 4.75 4.17 -3.04
C THR A 85 3.30 4.46 -2.65
N PRO A 86 2.49 5.11 -3.50
CA PRO A 86 1.06 5.33 -3.22
C PRO A 86 0.29 4.03 -2.94
N VAL A 87 0.72 2.89 -3.50
CA VAL A 87 0.13 1.58 -3.25
C VAL A 87 0.32 1.16 -1.78
N HIS A 88 1.45 1.47 -1.16
CA HIS A 88 1.66 1.20 0.27
C HIS A 88 0.67 1.99 1.14
N CYS A 89 0.48 3.27 0.83
CA CYS A 89 -0.49 4.12 1.55
C CYS A 89 -1.92 3.59 1.36
N ALA A 90 -2.32 3.24 0.13
CA ALA A 90 -3.64 2.67 -0.15
C ALA A 90 -3.85 1.35 0.58
N ALA A 91 -2.81 0.50 0.62
CA ALA A 91 -2.87 -0.79 1.28
C ALA A 91 -3.01 -0.68 2.79
N ARG A 92 -2.24 0.20 3.42
CA ARG A 92 -2.35 0.53 4.86
C ARG A 92 -3.69 1.14 5.23
N ALA A 93 -4.22 2.02 4.37
CA ALA A 93 -5.51 2.65 4.59
C ALA A 93 -6.71 1.70 4.35
N GLY A 94 -6.48 0.49 3.84
CA GLY A 94 -7.56 -0.45 3.52
C GLY A 94 -8.39 -0.02 2.29
N ALA A 95 -7.80 0.75 1.38
CA ALA A 95 -8.45 1.30 0.20
C ALA A 95 -8.47 0.29 -0.96
N ASP A 96 -9.19 -0.82 -0.80
CA ASP A 96 -9.32 -1.92 -1.78
C ASP A 96 -9.58 -1.41 -3.21
N ARG A 97 -10.55 -0.51 -3.39
CA ARG A 97 -10.88 0.06 -4.71
C ARG A 97 -9.73 0.87 -5.32
N ILE A 98 -8.95 1.58 -4.51
CA ILE A 98 -7.78 2.35 -4.97
C ILE A 98 -6.65 1.40 -5.34
N VAL A 99 -6.43 0.36 -4.54
CA VAL A 99 -5.43 -0.67 -4.86
C VAL A 99 -5.80 -1.37 -6.16
N THR A 100 -7.07 -1.71 -6.39
CA THR A 100 -7.53 -2.26 -7.67
C THR A 100 -7.24 -1.31 -8.84
N LEU A 101 -7.52 -0.01 -8.67
CA LEU A 101 -7.22 1.00 -9.69
C LEU A 101 -5.71 1.09 -9.97
N PHE A 102 -4.89 1.14 -8.92
CA PHE A 102 -3.43 1.22 -9.07
C PHE A 102 -2.84 -0.03 -9.69
N THR A 103 -3.32 -1.22 -9.33
CA THR A 103 -2.94 -2.48 -9.97
C THR A 103 -3.27 -2.46 -11.46
N TRP A 104 -4.50 -2.05 -11.82
CA TRP A 104 -4.92 -1.99 -13.22
C TRP A 104 -4.08 -1.00 -14.04
N GLU A 105 -3.79 0.18 -13.50
CA GLU A 105 -2.93 1.16 -14.17
C GLU A 105 -1.45 0.72 -14.16
N ALA A 106 -0.98 0.04 -13.12
CA ALA A 106 0.40 -0.49 -13.05
C ALA A 106 0.65 -1.59 -14.08
N CYS A 107 -0.33 -2.43 -14.41
CA CYS A 107 -0.23 -3.39 -15.52
C CYS A 107 0.13 -2.74 -16.86
N ARG A 108 -0.11 -1.43 -17.01
CA ARG A 108 0.20 -0.68 -18.23
C ARG A 108 1.56 0.01 -18.20
N CYS A 109 2.21 0.12 -17.04
CA CYS A 109 3.38 0.97 -16.86
C CYS A 109 4.60 0.26 -16.25
N GLU A 110 4.43 -0.70 -15.33
CA GLU A 110 5.54 -1.53 -14.79
C GLU A 110 5.02 -2.57 -13.77
N GLU A 111 5.36 -3.85 -13.93
CA GLU A 111 5.13 -4.88 -12.90
C GLU A 111 5.87 -4.58 -11.58
N ALA A 112 6.93 -3.76 -11.63
CA ALA A 112 7.77 -3.40 -10.49
C ALA A 112 7.05 -2.56 -9.42
N VAL A 113 5.90 -1.93 -9.71
CA VAL A 113 5.21 -1.06 -8.75
C VAL A 113 4.70 -1.84 -7.54
N LEU A 114 4.12 -3.04 -7.76
CA LEU A 114 3.53 -3.84 -6.68
C LEU A 114 4.60 -4.50 -5.79
N ARG A 115 5.75 -4.85 -6.40
CA ARG A 115 6.91 -5.43 -5.71
C ARG A 115 7.82 -4.38 -5.08
N ALA A 116 7.51 -3.10 -5.20
CA ALA A 116 8.27 -2.06 -4.54
C ALA A 116 8.23 -2.26 -3.02
N THR A 117 9.38 -2.06 -2.38
CA THR A 117 9.53 -2.11 -0.93
C THR A 117 9.78 -0.73 -0.35
N ASP A 118 9.33 -0.53 0.89
CA ASP A 118 9.64 0.65 1.71
C ASP A 118 11.04 0.55 2.37
N ARG A 119 11.37 1.48 3.27
CA ARG A 119 12.64 1.49 4.00
C ARG A 119 12.90 0.24 4.85
N GLU A 120 11.84 -0.43 5.30
CA GLU A 120 11.93 -1.65 6.11
C GLU A 120 11.93 -2.91 5.24
N GLY A 121 11.91 -2.78 3.91
CA GLY A 121 11.78 -3.92 3.01
C GLY A 121 10.34 -4.42 2.87
N LYS A 122 9.36 -3.73 3.47
CA LYS A 122 7.96 -4.15 3.43
C LYS A 122 7.34 -3.79 2.09
N THR A 123 6.60 -4.73 1.52
CA THR A 123 5.74 -4.51 0.35
C THR A 123 4.37 -3.97 0.77
N ALA A 124 3.57 -3.52 -0.19
CA ALA A 124 2.17 -3.14 0.07
C ALA A 124 1.35 -4.29 0.69
N LEU A 125 1.69 -5.56 0.40
CA LEU A 125 1.02 -6.71 1.00
C LEU A 125 1.34 -6.84 2.50
N HIS A 126 2.58 -6.54 2.93
CA HIS A 126 2.92 -6.47 4.35
C HIS A 126 2.09 -5.39 5.07
N ALA A 127 1.98 -4.21 4.46
CA ALA A 127 1.19 -3.11 5.03
C ALA A 127 -0.30 -3.49 5.16
N ALA A 128 -0.89 -4.13 4.15
CA ALA A 128 -2.24 -4.66 4.23
C ALA A 128 -2.37 -5.74 5.30
N ALA A 129 -1.37 -6.61 5.42
CA ALA A 129 -1.41 -7.75 6.32
C ALA A 129 -1.29 -7.34 7.79
N GLN A 130 -0.40 -6.39 8.08
CA GLN A 130 -0.19 -5.80 9.40
C GLN A 130 -1.47 -5.12 9.92
N GLU A 131 -2.21 -4.44 9.05
CA GLU A 131 -3.46 -3.76 9.40
C GLU A 131 -4.72 -4.66 9.28
N GLY A 132 -4.57 -5.91 8.83
CA GLY A 132 -5.68 -6.87 8.73
C GLY A 132 -6.64 -6.64 7.54
N HIS A 133 -6.22 -5.90 6.51
CA HIS A 133 -7.08 -5.54 5.37
C HIS A 133 -7.23 -6.67 4.35
N VAL A 134 -8.13 -7.61 4.64
CA VAL A 134 -8.39 -8.82 3.82
C VAL A 134 -8.62 -8.50 2.34
N LYS A 135 -9.53 -7.58 2.03
CA LYS A 135 -9.88 -7.25 0.63
C LYS A 135 -8.72 -6.67 -0.16
N VAL A 136 -7.88 -5.87 0.49
CA VAL A 136 -6.66 -5.34 -0.14
C VAL A 136 -5.70 -6.47 -0.47
N ALA A 137 -5.49 -7.38 0.49
CA ALA A 137 -4.63 -8.54 0.28
C ALA A 137 -5.14 -9.46 -0.84
N GLU A 138 -6.45 -9.67 -0.94
CA GLU A 138 -7.06 -10.42 -2.06
C GLU A 138 -6.76 -9.77 -3.42
N VAL A 139 -6.88 -8.45 -3.53
CA VAL A 139 -6.58 -7.72 -4.77
C VAL A 139 -5.09 -7.83 -5.12
N LEU A 140 -4.20 -7.60 -4.15
CA LEU A 140 -2.75 -7.70 -4.35
C LEU A 140 -2.31 -9.12 -4.75
N MET A 141 -2.83 -10.14 -4.06
CA MET A 141 -2.53 -11.54 -4.35
C MET A 141 -3.11 -12.02 -5.68
N SER A 142 -4.22 -11.44 -6.12
CA SER A 142 -4.80 -11.73 -7.45
C SER A 142 -3.98 -11.08 -8.56
N ALA A 143 -3.35 -9.94 -8.27
CA ALA A 143 -2.48 -9.24 -9.20
C ALA A 143 -1.09 -9.90 -9.34
N ASP A 144 -0.48 -10.23 -8.21
CA ASP A 144 0.83 -10.87 -8.15
C ASP A 144 0.93 -11.78 -6.91
N PRO A 145 0.70 -13.10 -7.08
CA PRO A 145 0.85 -14.06 -6.00
C PRO A 145 2.27 -14.13 -5.41
N GLY A 146 3.28 -13.70 -6.18
CA GLY A 146 4.68 -13.70 -5.74
C GLY A 146 4.96 -12.75 -4.57
N LEU A 147 4.05 -11.80 -4.30
CA LEU A 147 4.15 -10.90 -3.16
C LEU A 147 4.14 -11.63 -1.81
N ALA A 148 3.51 -12.80 -1.72
CA ALA A 148 3.48 -13.60 -0.49
C ALA A 148 4.83 -14.26 -0.14
N ALA A 149 5.75 -14.35 -1.10
CA ALA A 149 7.08 -14.93 -0.91
C ALA A 149 8.16 -13.90 -0.57
N ILE A 150 7.84 -12.60 -0.61
CA ILE A 150 8.78 -11.53 -0.30
C ILE A 150 8.76 -11.29 1.21
N ASP A 151 9.92 -11.41 1.85
CA ASP A 151 10.10 -11.06 3.26
C ASP A 151 10.60 -9.62 3.42
N ASP A 152 10.26 -8.99 4.55
CA ASP A 152 10.85 -7.70 4.92
C ASP A 152 12.31 -7.85 5.42
N ASN A 153 12.97 -6.73 5.71
CA ASN A 153 14.38 -6.73 6.14
C ASN A 153 14.61 -7.43 7.49
N ASN A 154 13.55 -7.68 8.27
CA ASN A 154 13.61 -8.42 9.53
C ASN A 154 13.28 -9.91 9.36
N GLY A 155 13.08 -10.37 8.13
CA GLY A 155 12.64 -11.73 7.83
C GLY A 155 11.18 -11.98 8.19
N VAL A 156 10.36 -10.93 8.28
CA VAL A 156 8.92 -11.05 8.50
C VAL A 156 8.25 -11.25 7.15
N SER A 157 7.57 -12.38 7.00
CA SER A 157 6.70 -12.62 5.85
C SER A 157 5.34 -11.91 5.98
N PRO A 158 4.64 -11.65 4.87
CA PRO A 158 3.26 -11.13 4.91
C PRO A 158 2.32 -12.05 5.70
N LEU A 159 2.55 -13.37 5.62
CA LEU A 159 1.79 -14.36 6.38
C LEU A 159 2.02 -14.22 7.89
N TYR A 160 3.28 -14.04 8.31
CA TYR A 160 3.59 -13.77 9.71
C TYR A 160 2.90 -12.49 10.21
N ALA A 161 2.93 -11.42 9.42
CA ALA A 161 2.23 -10.18 9.73
C ALA A 161 0.70 -10.37 9.85
N ALA A 162 0.10 -11.19 8.99
CA ALA A 162 -1.33 -11.52 9.03
C ALA A 162 -1.75 -12.32 10.27
N VAL A 163 -0.87 -13.20 10.74
CA VAL A 163 -1.10 -13.93 11.99
C VAL A 163 -1.07 -12.96 13.17
N LEU A 164 -0.11 -12.03 13.19
CA LEU A 164 -0.02 -11.01 14.24
C LEU A 164 -1.21 -10.05 14.25
N SER A 165 -1.80 -9.74 13.10
CA SER A 165 -3.01 -8.91 13.03
C SER A 165 -4.27 -9.64 13.51
N GLY A 166 -4.18 -10.92 13.87
CA GLY A 166 -5.30 -11.70 14.41
C GLY A 166 -6.41 -11.96 13.40
N SER A 167 -6.10 -11.87 12.10
CA SER A 167 -7.08 -11.96 11.01
C SER A 167 -7.06 -13.35 10.34
N PRO A 168 -7.84 -14.34 10.81
CA PRO A 168 -7.80 -15.69 10.25
C PRO A 168 -8.21 -15.74 8.77
N LYS A 169 -9.11 -14.85 8.35
CA LYS A 169 -9.50 -14.71 6.93
C LYS A 169 -8.32 -14.26 6.06
N LEU A 170 -7.51 -13.33 6.56
CA LEU A 170 -6.33 -12.85 5.85
C LEU A 170 -5.29 -13.97 5.72
N VAL A 171 -5.09 -14.75 6.78
CA VAL A 171 -4.25 -15.95 6.77
C VAL A 171 -4.73 -16.94 5.71
N GLN A 172 -6.05 -17.18 5.60
CA GLN A 172 -6.61 -18.04 4.54
C GLN A 172 -6.35 -17.50 3.13
N VAL A 173 -6.47 -16.19 2.93
CA VAL A 173 -6.17 -15.55 1.64
C VAL A 173 -4.69 -15.70 1.26
N LEU A 174 -3.78 -15.51 2.22
CA LEU A 174 -2.33 -15.54 1.99
C LEU A 174 -1.77 -16.96 1.82
N ILE A 175 -2.23 -17.91 2.64
CA ILE A 175 -1.88 -19.33 2.46
C ILE A 175 -2.44 -19.82 1.12
N GLY A 176 -3.56 -19.23 0.68
CA GLY A 176 -4.28 -19.64 -0.49
C GLY A 176 -4.89 -21.02 -0.26
N SER A 177 -6.12 -21.19 -0.70
CA SER A 177 -6.72 -22.50 -0.86
C SER A 177 -5.75 -23.43 -1.60
N HIS A 178 -5.07 -24.34 -0.87
CA HIS A 178 -4.38 -25.51 -1.43
C HIS A 178 -5.38 -26.45 -2.15
N ALA A 179 -6.64 -26.04 -2.29
CA ALA A 179 -7.74 -26.80 -2.87
C ALA A 179 -7.69 -26.86 -4.41
N ASP A 180 -7.04 -25.91 -5.09
CA ASP A 180 -7.04 -25.85 -6.57
C ASP A 180 -5.76 -26.36 -7.25
N GLY A 181 -4.80 -26.91 -6.52
CA GLY A 181 -3.67 -27.66 -7.08
C GLY A 181 -2.77 -26.91 -8.08
N GLY A 182 -2.85 -25.58 -8.14
CA GLY A 182 -2.01 -24.75 -9.00
C GLY A 182 -0.68 -24.43 -8.33
N ASP A 183 0.42 -24.55 -9.08
CA ASP A 183 1.75 -24.03 -8.76
C ASP A 183 1.67 -22.51 -8.51
N ARG A 184 1.34 -22.09 -7.29
CA ARG A 184 1.60 -20.73 -6.81
C ARG A 184 2.95 -20.73 -6.08
N PRO A 185 3.73 -19.63 -6.16
CA PRO A 185 4.94 -19.50 -5.37
C PRO A 185 4.60 -19.73 -3.89
N GLU A 186 5.36 -20.60 -3.23
CA GLU A 186 5.17 -20.91 -1.82
C GLU A 186 5.23 -19.60 -1.02
N ALA A 187 4.15 -19.29 -0.29
CA ALA A 187 4.16 -18.16 0.63
C ALA A 187 5.29 -18.36 1.64
N SER A 188 6.04 -17.29 1.93
CA SER A 188 7.06 -17.37 2.97
C SER A 188 6.39 -17.52 4.32
N TYR A 189 6.92 -18.43 5.15
CA TYR A 189 6.47 -18.65 6.52
C TYR A 189 7.40 -18.00 7.54
N ALA A 190 8.42 -17.27 7.07
CA ALA A 190 9.47 -16.71 7.91
C ALA A 190 8.91 -15.62 8.84
N GLY A 191 9.46 -15.61 10.04
CA GLY A 191 9.28 -14.60 11.06
C GLY A 191 10.64 -14.18 11.63
N PRO A 192 10.65 -13.12 12.44
CA PRO A 192 11.88 -12.56 12.97
C PRO A 192 12.57 -13.58 13.89
N ASN A 193 13.90 -13.53 13.95
CA ASN A 193 14.72 -14.41 14.80
C ASN A 193 14.54 -15.92 14.53
N GLY A 194 14.19 -16.30 13.30
CA GLY A 194 13.98 -17.70 12.92
C GLY A 194 12.65 -18.28 13.42
N GLN A 195 11.75 -17.43 13.92
CA GLN A 195 10.36 -17.82 14.19
C GLN A 195 9.62 -18.08 12.87
N THR A 196 8.49 -18.76 12.97
CA THR A 196 7.59 -18.97 11.82
C THR A 196 6.21 -18.44 12.13
N ALA A 197 5.38 -18.28 11.10
CA ALA A 197 3.98 -17.90 11.27
C ALA A 197 3.23 -18.84 12.24
N LEU A 198 3.61 -20.13 12.29
CA LEU A 198 3.06 -21.10 13.25
C LEU A 198 3.49 -20.81 14.70
N HIS A 199 4.74 -20.39 14.93
CA HIS A 199 5.20 -19.98 16.27
C HIS A 199 4.36 -18.79 16.78
N ALA A 200 4.10 -17.80 15.94
CA ALA A 200 3.24 -16.66 16.29
C ALA A 200 1.80 -17.10 16.60
N ALA A 201 1.20 -17.96 15.76
CA ALA A 201 -0.16 -18.45 15.98
C ALA A 201 -0.31 -19.23 17.30
N ALA A 202 0.69 -20.04 17.66
CA ALA A 202 0.71 -20.78 18.91
C ALA A 202 0.81 -19.86 20.14
N MET A 203 1.65 -18.82 20.09
CA MET A 203 1.75 -17.83 21.17
C MET A 203 0.45 -17.04 21.37
N ILE A 204 -0.20 -16.62 20.28
CA ILE A 204 -1.47 -15.90 20.33
C ILE A 204 -2.57 -16.78 20.95
N SER A 205 -2.63 -18.05 20.55
CA SER A 205 -3.62 -19.00 21.08
C SER A 205 -3.42 -19.28 22.57
N LEU A 206 -2.16 -19.35 23.03
CA LEU A 206 -1.84 -19.59 24.43
C LEU A 206 -2.13 -18.35 25.30
N GLY A 207 -1.89 -17.14 24.77
CA GLY A 207 -2.25 -15.89 25.44
C GLY A 207 -3.77 -15.68 25.58
N ALA A 208 -4.54 -16.00 24.54
CA ALA A 208 -6.00 -15.90 24.56
C ALA A 208 -6.66 -16.86 25.56
N ALA A 209 -6.06 -18.05 25.80
CA ALA A 209 -6.55 -19.01 26.78
C ALA A 209 -6.34 -18.55 28.24
N MET A 210 -5.43 -17.60 28.49
CA MET A 210 -5.15 -17.09 29.84
C MET A 210 -6.02 -15.89 30.24
N ASP A 211 -6.63 -15.19 29.29
CA ASP A 211 -7.46 -13.98 29.54
C ASP A 211 -8.97 -14.28 29.65
N GLY A 212 -9.41 -15.50 29.32
CA GLY A 212 -10.81 -15.95 29.44
C GLY A 212 -11.23 -16.41 30.85
N GLY A 213 -10.38 -16.20 31.86
CA GLY A 213 -10.50 -16.76 33.20
C GLY A 213 -10.86 -15.79 34.31
N VAL A 214 -11.62 -14.71 34.06
CA VAL A 214 -12.20 -13.88 35.14
C VAL A 214 -13.62 -13.44 34.77
N GLY A 215 -14.61 -14.11 35.35
CA GLY A 215 -16.02 -13.74 35.20
C GLY A 215 -16.95 -14.81 35.75
N ASN A 216 -16.85 -15.08 37.05
CA ASN A 216 -17.82 -15.86 37.83
C ASN A 216 -18.73 -14.88 38.59
#